data_AF-A0A7D6A747-F1
#
_entry.id   AF-A0A7D6A747-F1
#
_cell.length_a   1.000
_cell.length_b   1.000
_cell.length_c   1.000
_cell.angle_alpha   90.00
_cell.angle_beta   90.00
_cell.angle_gamma   90.00
#
_symmetry.space_group_name_H-M   'P 1'
#
loop_
_entity.id
_entity.type
_entity.pdbx_description
1 polymer ?
#
loop_
_entity_poly.entity_id
_entity_poly.type
_entity_poly.pdbx_seq_one_letter_code
_entity_poly.pdbx_strand_id
1 'polypeptide(L)'
;MTSRDDSGQAFLVVIVLCVGLLGLGIWKFSNALGIDMSAGISLFFGFITAVTLLGVGWWQQSSYGGFLSVRGVLPLALLFVWLGLGPALQQWGAIGPMFAGMTDETRPVEWWANGYTRWGVSLLILGGGYWLFFRQERY
;
A
#
# COMPACT_ATOMS: atom_id res chain seq x y z
N MET A 1 22.80 -11.75 -39.01
CA MET A 1 22.76 -10.72 -37.95
C MET A 1 21.29 -10.42 -37.65
N THR A 2 20.64 -11.17 -36.74
CA THR A 2 19.21 -10.95 -36.39
C THR A 2 18.85 -11.29 -34.92
N SER A 3 19.69 -11.99 -34.15
CA SER A 3 19.29 -12.46 -32.80
C SER A 3 19.14 -11.38 -31.72
N ARG A 4 19.62 -10.16 -31.96
CA ARG A 4 19.62 -9.07 -30.96
C ARG A 4 18.30 -8.29 -30.91
N ASP A 5 17.55 -8.22 -32.01
CA ASP A 5 16.22 -7.58 -32.04
C ASP A 5 15.10 -8.51 -31.55
N ASP A 6 15.16 -9.81 -31.89
CA ASP A 6 14.15 -10.78 -31.44
C ASP A 6 14.13 -10.93 -29.91
N SER A 7 15.29 -10.88 -29.27
CA SER A 7 15.42 -10.95 -27.80
C SER A 7 14.92 -9.68 -27.11
N GLY A 8 15.18 -8.51 -27.69
CA GLY A 8 14.65 -7.23 -27.20
C GLY A 8 13.13 -7.13 -27.35
N GLN A 9 12.59 -7.56 -28.50
CA GLN A 9 11.14 -7.59 -28.73
C GLN A 9 10.44 -8.61 -27.83
N ALA A 10 11.01 -9.81 -27.67
CA ALA A 10 10.46 -10.82 -26.75
C ALA A 10 10.43 -10.29 -25.30
N PHE A 11 11.49 -9.61 -24.85
CA PHE A 11 11.54 -9.01 -23.52
C PHE A 11 10.46 -7.92 -23.33
N LEU A 12 10.26 -7.06 -24.33
CA LEU A 12 9.20 -6.04 -24.29
C LEU A 12 7.80 -6.66 -24.26
N VAL A 13 7.56 -7.72 -25.04
CA VAL A 13 6.28 -8.46 -25.02
C VAL A 13 6.01 -9.05 -23.63
N VAL A 14 7.03 -9.63 -22.99
CA VAL A 14 6.91 -10.14 -21.61
C VAL A 14 6.58 -9.02 -20.63
N ILE A 15 7.24 -7.87 -20.71
CA ILE A 15 6.90 -6.71 -19.86
C ILE A 15 5.46 -6.28 -20.06
N VAL A 16 5.02 -6.11 -21.31
CA VAL A 16 3.65 -5.70 -21.63
C VAL A 16 2.63 -6.71 -21.10
N LEU A 17 2.90 -8.01 -21.25
CA LEU A 17 2.06 -9.07 -20.68
C LEU A 17 2.03 -9.01 -19.15
N CYS A 18 3.18 -8.85 -18.49
CA CYS A 18 3.24 -8.72 -17.03
C CYS A 18 2.47 -7.49 -16.54
N VAL A 19 2.66 -6.33 -17.16
CA VAL A 19 1.93 -5.09 -16.82
C VAL A 19 0.43 -5.25 -17.08
N GLY A 20 0.05 -5.87 -18.19
CA GLY A 20 -1.35 -6.16 -18.51
C GLY A 20 -2.01 -7.09 -17.49
N LEU A 21 -1.34 -8.18 -17.10
CA LEU A 21 -1.82 -9.10 -16.07
C LEU A 21 -1.92 -8.44 -14.69
N LEU A 22 -0.93 -7.61 -14.32
CA LEU A 22 -0.98 -6.82 -13.09
C LEU A 22 -2.16 -5.85 -13.11
N GLY A 23 -2.35 -5.11 -14.21
CA GLY A 23 -3.49 -4.21 -14.39
C GLY A 23 -4.83 -4.93 -14.28
N LEU A 24 -4.96 -6.11 -14.90
CA LEU A 24 -6.16 -6.95 -14.77
C LEU A 24 -6.39 -7.45 -13.33
N GLY A 25 -5.32 -7.83 -12.63
CA GLY A 25 -5.38 -8.22 -11.22
C GLY A 25 -5.88 -7.08 -10.34
N ILE A 26 -5.31 -5.88 -10.50
CA ILE A 26 -5.71 -4.68 -9.76
C ILE A 26 -7.14 -4.29 -10.10
N TRP A 27 -7.54 -4.36 -11.36
CA TRP A 27 -8.91 -4.07 -11.77
C TRP A 27 -9.93 -5.02 -11.11
N LYS A 28 -9.66 -6.33 -11.09
CA LYS A 28 -10.50 -7.30 -10.38
C LYS A 28 -10.54 -7.04 -8.88
N PHE A 29 -9.41 -6.68 -8.29
CA PHE A 29 -9.29 -6.33 -6.88
C PHE A 29 -10.12 -5.07 -6.54
N SER A 30 -9.99 -4.00 -7.33
CA SER A 30 -10.81 -2.78 -7.23
C SER A 30 -12.30 -3.08 -7.29
N ASN A 31 -12.73 -3.84 -8.31
CA ASN A 31 -14.14 -4.20 -8.48
C ASN A 31 -14.67 -5.03 -7.30
N ALA A 32 -13.87 -5.96 -6.77
CA ALA A 32 -14.28 -6.78 -5.62
C ALA A 32 -14.49 -5.93 -4.36
N LEU A 33 -13.76 -4.83 -4.22
CA LEU A 33 -13.86 -3.90 -3.09
C LEU A 33 -14.84 -2.74 -3.34
N GLY A 34 -15.42 -2.66 -4.54
CA GLY A 34 -16.32 -1.57 -4.94
C GLY A 34 -15.62 -0.20 -5.00
N ILE A 35 -14.30 -0.18 -5.22
CA ILE A 35 -13.49 1.04 -5.31
C ILE A 35 -13.03 1.27 -6.75
N ASP A 36 -12.65 2.51 -7.05
CA ASP A 36 -12.08 2.84 -8.35
C ASP A 36 -10.68 2.22 -8.55
N MET A 37 -10.16 2.33 -9.78
CA MET A 37 -8.85 1.78 -10.13
C MET A 37 -7.71 2.53 -9.44
N SER A 38 -7.83 3.84 -9.23
CA SER A 38 -6.81 4.65 -8.55
C SER A 38 -6.63 4.21 -7.09
N ALA A 39 -7.74 4.08 -6.36
CA ALA A 39 -7.74 3.62 -4.98
C ALA A 39 -7.26 2.17 -4.85
N GLY A 40 -7.65 1.29 -5.79
CA GLY A 40 -7.16 -0.08 -5.81
C GLY A 40 -5.66 -0.17 -6.05
N ILE A 41 -5.09 0.64 -6.95
CA ILE A 41 -3.64 0.73 -7.16
C ILE A 41 -2.94 1.13 -5.85
N SER A 42 -3.43 2.20 -5.20
CA SER A 42 -2.83 2.69 -3.94
C SER A 42 -2.84 1.63 -2.85
N LEU A 43 -3.97 0.95 -2.66
CA LEU A 43 -4.13 -0.10 -1.66
C LEU A 43 -3.26 -1.32 -1.98
N PHE A 44 -3.22 -1.73 -3.25
CA PHE A 44 -2.42 -2.85 -3.71
C PHE A 44 -0.92 -2.62 -3.47
N PHE A 45 -0.41 -1.42 -3.80
CA PHE A 45 0.96 -1.05 -3.49
C PHE A 45 1.23 -1.00 -1.98
N GLY A 46 0.30 -0.48 -1.18
CA GLY A 46 0.41 -0.49 0.28
C GLY A 46 0.62 -1.91 0.83
N PHE A 47 -0.14 -2.88 0.34
CA PHE A 47 0.02 -4.29 0.71
C PHE A 47 1.34 -4.89 0.22
N ILE A 48 1.71 -4.66 -1.05
CA ILE A 48 2.98 -5.15 -1.59
C ILE A 48 4.14 -4.61 -0.76
N THR A 49 4.19 -3.31 -0.49
CA THR A 49 5.24 -2.70 0.31
C THR A 49 5.29 -3.29 1.72
N ALA A 50 4.14 -3.50 2.36
CA ALA A 50 4.08 -4.12 3.68
C ALA A 50 4.64 -5.56 3.67
N VAL A 51 4.26 -6.37 2.69
CA VAL A 51 4.78 -7.75 2.53
C VAL A 51 6.28 -7.73 2.24
N THR A 52 6.76 -6.82 1.38
CA THR A 52 8.19 -6.66 1.11
C THR A 52 8.96 -6.28 2.37
N LEU A 53 8.46 -5.33 3.17
CA LEU A 53 9.10 -4.93 4.43
C LEU A 53 9.19 -6.08 5.42
N LEU A 54 8.10 -6.82 5.60
CA LEU A 54 8.10 -7.99 6.48
C LEU A 54 9.05 -9.09 5.98
N GLY A 55 9.12 -9.32 4.66
CA GLY A 55 10.06 -10.26 4.06
C GLY A 55 11.52 -9.86 4.24
N VAL A 56 11.85 -8.57 4.06
CA VAL A 56 13.17 -8.02 4.36
C VAL A 56 13.50 -8.16 5.84
N GLY A 57 12.53 -7.88 6.72
CA GLY A 57 12.70 -8.04 8.16
C GLY A 57 12.95 -9.49 8.59
N TRP A 58 12.25 -10.43 7.96
CA TRP A 58 12.46 -11.86 8.16
C TRP A 58 13.85 -12.30 7.70
N TRP A 59 14.25 -11.89 6.49
CA TRP A 59 15.55 -12.22 5.94
C TRP A 59 16.69 -11.68 6.83
N GLN A 60 16.61 -10.42 7.25
CA GLN A 60 17.61 -9.81 8.13
C GLN A 60 17.68 -10.51 9.48
N GLN A 61 16.53 -10.81 10.08
CA GLN A 61 16.45 -11.55 11.34
C GLN A 61 17.10 -12.94 11.22
N SER A 62 16.91 -13.64 10.10
CA SER A 62 17.47 -14.98 9.88
C SER A 62 18.97 -15.00 9.58
N SER A 63 19.51 -13.92 8.99
CA SER A 63 20.89 -13.90 8.47
C SER A 63 21.89 -13.17 9.37
N TYR A 64 21.48 -12.11 10.05
CA TYR A 64 22.41 -11.21 10.74
C TYR A 64 21.99 -10.86 12.18
N GLY A 65 20.70 -10.97 12.51
CA GLY A 65 20.16 -10.49 13.79
C GLY A 65 20.20 -8.96 13.91
N GLY A 66 19.29 -8.37 14.68
CA GLY A 66 19.30 -6.92 14.96
C GLY A 66 17.94 -6.21 14.84
N PHE A 67 18.02 -4.87 14.80
CA PHE A 67 16.87 -3.96 14.84
C PHE A 67 15.91 -4.09 13.66
N LEU A 68 16.42 -4.44 12.47
CA LEU A 68 15.62 -4.70 11.26
C LEU A 68 14.96 -6.09 11.28
N SER A 69 14.53 -6.56 12.45
CA SER A 69 13.73 -7.77 12.58
C SER A 69 12.30 -7.56 12.08
N VAL A 70 11.54 -8.64 11.91
CA VAL A 70 10.11 -8.58 11.56
C VAL A 70 9.35 -7.65 12.51
N ARG A 71 9.68 -7.67 13.81
CA ARG A 71 9.04 -6.81 14.82
C ARG A 71 9.40 -5.33 14.64
N GLY A 72 10.66 -5.02 14.28
CA GLY A 72 11.12 -3.65 14.08
C GLY A 72 10.54 -2.98 12.83
N VAL A 73 10.26 -3.77 11.78
CA VAL A 73 9.65 -3.26 10.54
C VAL A 73 8.12 -3.29 10.56
N LEU A 74 7.49 -3.97 11.52
CA LEU A 74 6.03 -4.13 11.61
C LEU A 74 5.26 -2.80 11.71
N PRO A 75 5.67 -1.81 12.54
CA PRO A 75 5.02 -0.49 12.57
C PRO A 75 5.07 0.20 11.20
N LEU A 76 6.20 0.08 10.50
CA LEU A 76 6.39 0.65 9.17
C LEU A 76 5.50 -0.07 8.13
N ALA A 77 5.44 -1.40 8.16
CA ALA A 77 4.60 -2.19 7.28
C ALA A 77 3.11 -1.83 7.44
N LEU A 78 2.63 -1.72 8.69
CA LEU A 78 1.27 -1.29 8.98
C LEU A 78 0.99 0.13 8.48
N LEU A 79 1.95 1.04 8.59
CA LEU A 79 1.80 2.40 8.05
C LEU A 79 1.55 2.37 6.55
N PHE A 80 2.31 1.59 5.77
CA PHE A 80 2.13 1.53 4.32
C PHE A 80 0.78 0.95 3.91
N VAL A 81 0.27 -0.05 4.63
CA VAL A 81 -1.10 -0.54 4.43
C VAL A 81 -2.10 0.57 4.73
N TRP A 82 -1.96 1.26 5.86
CA TRP A 82 -2.86 2.33 6.27
C TRP A 82 -2.88 3.50 5.28
N LEU A 83 -1.72 3.93 4.79
CA LEU A 83 -1.62 4.99 3.79
C LEU A 83 -2.22 4.55 2.45
N GLY A 84 -1.97 3.30 2.01
CA GLY A 84 -2.57 2.74 0.81
C GLY A 84 -4.09 2.58 0.91
N LEU A 85 -4.62 2.37 2.12
CA LEU A 85 -6.06 2.33 2.38
C LEU A 85 -6.73 3.70 2.28
N GLY A 86 -5.96 4.80 2.34
CA GLY A 86 -6.48 6.17 2.37
C GLY A 86 -7.50 6.49 1.27
N PRO A 87 -7.18 6.32 -0.02
CA PRO A 87 -8.13 6.58 -1.11
C PRO A 87 -9.39 5.68 -1.05
N ALA A 88 -9.23 4.42 -0.64
CA ALA A 88 -10.37 3.51 -0.47
C ALA A 88 -11.29 3.96 0.68
N LEU A 89 -10.73 4.42 1.80
CA LEU A 89 -11.51 5.00 2.90
C LEU A 89 -12.26 6.25 2.46
N GLN A 90 -11.66 7.11 1.63
CA GLN A 90 -12.35 8.29 1.10
C GLN A 90 -13.57 7.91 0.25
N GLN A 91 -13.50 6.82 -0.51
CA GLN A 91 -14.64 6.34 -1.29
C GLN A 91 -15.71 5.68 -0.43
N TRP A 92 -15.32 4.84 0.52
CA TRP A 92 -16.26 4.17 1.43
C TRP A 92 -16.92 5.14 2.43
N GLY A 93 -16.19 6.17 2.86
CA GLY A 93 -16.68 7.17 3.79
C GLY A 93 -17.33 8.36 3.11
N ALA A 94 -17.55 8.31 1.79
CA ALA A 94 -18.10 9.44 1.08
C ALA A 94 -19.58 9.68 1.42
N ILE A 95 -19.92 10.92 1.76
CA ILE A 95 -21.29 11.30 2.15
C ILE A 95 -21.98 11.95 0.95
N GLY A 96 -23.07 11.34 0.50
CA GLY A 96 -23.89 11.87 -0.59
C GLY A 96 -23.30 11.68 -2.00
N PRO A 97 -24.05 12.08 -3.04
CA PRO A 97 -23.63 11.91 -4.43
C PRO A 97 -22.52 12.88 -4.82
N MET A 98 -21.75 12.52 -5.86
CA MET A 98 -20.72 13.40 -6.43
C MET A 98 -21.38 14.40 -7.39
N PHE A 99 -21.10 15.69 -7.20
CA PHE A 99 -21.61 16.77 -8.04
C PHE A 99 -20.53 17.32 -8.98
N ALA A 100 -20.95 17.92 -10.09
CA ALA A 100 -20.04 18.54 -11.06
C ALA A 100 -19.18 19.63 -10.37
N GLY A 101 -17.86 19.53 -10.53
CA GLY A 101 -16.89 20.44 -9.91
C GLY A 101 -16.36 19.97 -8.55
N MET A 102 -16.88 18.88 -7.99
CA MET A 102 -16.27 18.23 -6.82
C MET A 102 -15.14 17.30 -7.24
N THR A 103 -14.05 17.35 -6.47
CA THR A 103 -12.94 16.39 -6.49
C THR A 103 -13.07 15.45 -5.30
N ASP A 104 -12.37 14.32 -5.32
CA ASP A 104 -12.32 13.40 -4.16
C ASP A 104 -11.83 14.11 -2.88
N GLU A 105 -10.99 15.16 -3.02
CA GLU A 105 -10.49 15.95 -1.89
C GLU A 105 -11.52 16.94 -1.31
N THR A 106 -12.47 17.39 -2.13
CA THR A 106 -13.48 18.39 -1.74
C THR A 106 -14.82 17.75 -1.40
N ARG A 107 -14.99 16.46 -1.68
CA ARG A 107 -16.17 15.70 -1.34
C ARG A 107 -16.29 15.56 0.19
N PRO A 108 -17.47 15.81 0.78
CA PRO A 108 -17.68 15.56 2.20
C PRO A 108 -17.52 14.06 2.48
N VAL A 109 -16.67 13.74 3.44
CA VAL A 109 -16.40 12.38 3.90
C VAL A 109 -16.64 12.27 5.39
N GLU A 110 -17.01 11.08 5.84
CA GLU A 110 -17.12 10.74 7.25
C GLU A 110 -15.81 11.02 7.99
N TRP A 111 -15.92 11.34 9.29
CA TRP A 111 -14.78 11.75 10.11
C TRP A 111 -13.64 10.73 10.13
N TRP A 112 -13.95 9.43 10.03
CA TRP A 112 -12.97 8.35 10.01
C TRP A 112 -12.23 8.21 8.67
N ALA A 113 -12.83 8.69 7.58
CA ALA A 113 -12.25 8.72 6.23
C ALA A 113 -11.51 10.02 5.92
N ASN A 114 -11.60 11.01 6.82
CA ASN A 114 -11.00 12.31 6.64
C ASN A 114 -9.45 12.24 6.68
N GLY A 115 -8.78 13.14 5.94
CA GLY A 115 -7.33 13.25 5.89
C GLY A 115 -6.68 13.49 7.25
N TYR A 116 -7.34 14.22 8.16
CA TYR A 116 -6.84 14.41 9.53
C TYR A 116 -6.76 13.08 10.30
N THR A 117 -7.79 12.22 10.18
CA THR A 117 -7.77 10.89 10.80
C THR A 117 -6.71 10.00 10.17
N ARG A 118 -6.52 10.10 8.85
CA ARG A 118 -5.43 9.39 8.15
C ARG A 118 -4.07 9.71 8.77
N TRP A 119 -3.72 10.98 8.94
CA TRP A 119 -2.44 11.37 9.54
C TRP A 119 -2.37 11.11 11.04
N GLY A 120 -3.47 11.28 11.77
CA GLY A 120 -3.55 10.99 13.20
C GLY A 120 -3.28 9.51 13.50
N VAL A 121 -3.93 8.61 12.76
CA VAL A 121 -3.70 7.16 12.88
C VAL A 121 -2.28 6.79 12.43
N SER A 122 -1.73 7.43 11.38
CA SER A 122 -0.32 7.22 11.00
C SER A 122 0.66 7.53 12.13
N LEU A 123 0.44 8.63 12.86
CA LEU A 123 1.24 8.99 14.03
C LEU A 123 1.08 7.97 15.16
N LEU A 124 -0.13 7.45 15.39
CA LEU A 124 -0.37 6.40 16.38
C LEU A 124 0.29 5.08 16.00
N ILE A 125 0.26 4.69 14.73
CA ILE A 125 0.91 3.47 14.22
C ILE A 125 2.43 3.56 14.42
N LEU A 126 3.05 4.65 13.98
CA LEU A 126 4.50 4.83 14.12
C LEU A 126 4.91 5.04 15.57
N GLY A 127 4.34 6.06 16.23
CA GLY A 127 4.69 6.44 17.58
C GLY A 127 4.36 5.35 18.59
N GLY A 128 3.13 4.82 18.55
CA GLY A 128 2.70 3.73 19.42
C GLY A 128 3.42 2.41 19.11
N GLY A 129 3.58 2.08 17.82
CA GLY A 129 4.26 0.85 17.41
C GLY A 129 5.73 0.83 17.82
N TYR A 130 6.49 1.89 17.55
CA TYR A 130 7.89 1.96 17.97
C TYR A 130 8.04 2.13 19.49
N TRP A 131 7.15 2.85 20.16
CA TRP A 131 7.16 2.92 21.62
C TRP A 131 7.00 1.54 22.27
N LEU A 132 6.06 0.72 21.78
CA LEU A 132 5.89 -0.66 22.25
C LEU A 132 7.10 -1.53 21.95
N PHE A 133 7.69 -1.38 20.76
CA PHE A 133 8.89 -2.10 20.35
C PHE A 133 10.06 -1.83 21.32
N PHE A 134 10.41 -0.55 21.52
CA PHE A 134 11.50 -0.18 22.42
C PHE A 134 11.22 -0.49 23.89
N ARG A 135 9.95 -0.51 24.31
CA ARG A 135 9.58 -0.92 25.66
C ARG A 135 9.90 -2.40 25.91
N GLN A 136 9.73 -3.26 24.91
CA GLN A 136 9.99 -4.69 25.03
C GLN A 136 11.48 -5.03 25.00
N GLU A 137 12.31 -4.29 24.28
CA GLU A 137 13.77 -4.50 24.27
C GLU A 137 14.46 -4.16 25.61
N ARG A 138 13.77 -3.43 26.50
CA ARG A 138 14.31 -3.03 27.82
C ARG A 138 14.13 -4.08 28.92
N TYR A 139 13.43 -5.19 28.66
CA TYR A 139 13.18 -6.28 29.60
C TYR A 139 13.69 -7.61 29.03
#